data_AF-A0A4P2QU35-F1
#
_entry.id   AF-A0A4P2QU35-F1
#
_cell.length_a   1.000
_cell.length_b   1.000
_cell.length_c   1.000
_cell.angle_alpha   90.00
_cell.angle_beta   90.00
_cell.angle_gamma   90.00
#
_symmetry.space_group_name_H-M   'P 1'
#
loop_
_entity.id
_entity.type
_entity.pdbx_description
1 polymer ?
#
loop_
_entity_poly.entity_id
_entity_poly.type
_entity_poly.pdbx_seq_one_letter_code
_entity_poly.pdbx_strand_id
1 'polypeptide(L)'
;MNPERAAGTPEPEHQGPKPVPYTYHDGREDYLHVGRQGGAEADQPAALVPPSERMSPPVQTTALPPEASALPPATAVPAEAAPPPARASALPPEATALPPEAPRAAAQRPQQGARMSEIVTRGLRTGAALTAATMCTMMAASTLKRGSPWASMNAMATAVGLGGRRASDRFDPVVTPAGIAVLAGGLLAWGIGYEKALDATGKRSGPLTGALSALGGLLFDELILPDRLMKNFRDKMGVLGTLSKYVALGVASAAAPR
;
A
#
# COMPACT_ATOMS: atom_id res chain seq x y z
N MET A 1 -59.58 -1.10 58.17
CA MET A 1 -59.69 -2.55 58.47
C MET A 1 -59.46 -3.29 57.17
N ASN A 2 -58.58 -4.30 57.22
CA ASN A 2 -57.96 -5.11 56.16
C ASN A 2 -56.77 -4.56 55.33
N PRO A 3 -55.75 -5.41 55.09
CA PRO A 3 -54.34 -5.07 54.91
C PRO A 3 -53.80 -5.70 53.59
N GLU A 4 -52.50 -5.98 53.53
CA GLU A 4 -51.78 -6.78 52.51
C GLU A 4 -51.24 -6.01 51.30
N ARG A 5 -50.02 -6.24 50.83
CA ARG A 5 -48.76 -6.75 51.40
C ARG A 5 -47.77 -6.47 50.27
N ALA A 6 -46.68 -5.80 50.58
CA ALA A 6 -45.59 -5.60 49.64
C ALA A 6 -44.97 -6.97 49.29
N ALA A 7 -45.01 -7.35 48.02
CA ALA A 7 -44.19 -8.42 47.47
C ALA A 7 -43.04 -7.75 46.72
N GLY A 8 -41.91 -7.57 47.41
CA GLY A 8 -40.64 -7.24 46.76
C GLY A 8 -40.17 -8.45 45.95
N THR A 9 -39.92 -8.22 44.67
CA THR A 9 -39.20 -9.16 43.80
C THR A 9 -37.75 -9.26 44.28
N PRO A 10 -37.21 -10.47 44.54
CA PRO A 10 -35.80 -10.61 44.87
C PRO A 10 -34.93 -10.31 43.64
N GLU A 11 -33.93 -9.44 43.85
CA GLU A 11 -32.86 -9.14 42.89
C GLU A 11 -32.08 -10.43 42.57
N PRO A 12 -31.71 -10.68 41.30
CA PRO A 12 -30.87 -11.81 40.96
C PRO A 12 -29.43 -11.57 41.44
N GLU A 13 -28.98 -12.41 42.37
CA GLU A 13 -27.58 -12.50 42.80
C GLU A 13 -26.66 -12.61 41.57
N HIS A 14 -25.77 -11.63 41.41
CA HIS A 14 -24.69 -11.65 40.43
C HIS A 14 -23.73 -12.80 40.76
N GLN A 15 -23.96 -13.97 40.15
CA GLN A 15 -22.94 -15.01 40.06
C GLN A 15 -21.81 -14.51 39.17
N GLY A 16 -20.72 -14.05 39.80
CA GLY A 16 -19.46 -13.78 39.13
C GLY A 16 -18.98 -15.02 38.35
N PRO A 17 -18.11 -14.82 37.34
CA PRO A 17 -17.67 -15.90 36.46
C PRO A 17 -17.08 -17.05 37.27
N LYS A 18 -17.67 -18.25 37.13
CA LYS A 18 -17.14 -19.48 37.73
C LYS A 18 -15.71 -19.69 37.22
N PRO A 19 -14.72 -19.91 38.11
CA PRO A 19 -13.36 -20.23 37.68
C PRO A 19 -13.40 -21.52 36.86
N VAL A 20 -12.91 -21.42 35.63
CA VAL A 20 -12.79 -22.57 34.72
C VAL A 20 -11.55 -23.35 35.16
N PRO A 21 -11.66 -24.65 35.51
CA PRO A 21 -10.49 -25.45 35.83
C PRO A 21 -9.62 -25.57 34.56
N TYR A 22 -8.39 -25.09 34.64
CA TYR A 22 -7.40 -25.23 33.58
C TYR A 22 -6.52 -26.43 33.92
N THR A 23 -6.73 -27.54 33.23
CA THR A 23 -5.89 -28.73 33.38
C THR A 23 -4.60 -28.52 32.59
N TYR A 24 -3.49 -28.25 33.29
CA TYR A 24 -2.17 -28.31 32.67
C TYR A 24 -1.73 -29.78 32.56
N HIS A 25 -1.20 -30.15 31.38
CA HIS A 25 -0.77 -31.51 31.03
C HIS A 25 0.58 -31.92 31.65
N ASP A 26 0.97 -31.34 32.78
CA ASP A 26 2.18 -31.73 33.49
C ASP A 26 1.79 -31.90 34.96
N GLY A 27 1.88 -33.13 35.48
CA GLY A 27 1.26 -33.59 36.72
C GLY A 27 1.86 -33.01 38.00
N ARG A 28 1.89 -31.68 38.14
CA ARG A 28 2.26 -30.96 39.35
C ARG A 28 1.15 -29.99 39.75
N GLU A 29 0.48 -30.34 40.83
CA GLU A 29 -0.52 -29.50 41.50
C GLU A 29 0.19 -28.48 42.40
N ASP A 30 0.71 -27.39 41.82
CA ASP A 30 1.21 -26.26 42.61
C ASP A 30 0.09 -25.22 42.76
N TYR A 31 -0.56 -25.23 43.92
CA TYR A 31 -1.52 -24.21 44.32
C TYR A 31 -0.82 -22.85 44.46
N LEU A 32 -1.12 -21.91 43.56
CA LEU A 32 -0.73 -20.51 43.69
C LEU A 32 -1.42 -19.90 44.91
N HIS A 33 -0.71 -19.89 46.05
CA HIS A 33 -1.05 -19.07 47.20
C HIS A 33 -0.82 -17.60 46.86
N VAL A 34 -1.91 -16.85 46.70
CA VAL A 34 -1.89 -15.39 46.70
C VAL A 34 -1.67 -14.95 48.15
N GLY A 35 -0.42 -14.65 48.49
CA GLY A 35 -0.04 -14.23 49.84
C GLY A 35 1.18 -13.30 49.86
N ARG A 36 0.90 -12.02 50.14
CA ARG A 36 1.68 -11.12 51.01
C ARG A 36 3.13 -10.76 50.61
N GLN A 37 3.30 -9.49 50.22
CA GLN A 37 4.58 -8.76 50.18
C GLN A 37 5.30 -8.77 51.53
N GLY A 38 6.62 -9.02 51.50
CA GLY A 38 7.53 -8.73 52.60
C GLY A 38 9.00 -9.03 52.27
N GLY A 39 9.83 -7.98 52.17
CA GLY A 39 11.16 -7.92 52.79
C GLY A 39 12.39 -8.57 52.13
N ALA A 40 13.26 -7.69 51.62
CA ALA A 40 14.71 -7.53 51.85
C ALA A 40 15.77 -8.59 51.45
N GLU A 41 16.83 -8.06 50.79
CA GLU A 41 18.26 -8.46 50.79
C GLU A 41 18.66 -9.85 50.26
N ALA A 42 19.82 -10.09 49.64
CA ALA A 42 20.92 -9.31 49.08
C ALA A 42 21.74 -10.28 48.19
N ASP A 43 22.78 -9.75 47.55
CA ASP A 43 23.92 -10.41 46.90
C ASP A 43 23.88 -10.82 45.41
N GLN A 44 24.80 -10.14 44.72
CA GLN A 44 25.31 -10.22 43.35
C GLN A 44 26.25 -11.46 43.14
N PRO A 45 27.16 -11.48 42.15
CA PRO A 45 26.96 -11.61 40.70
C PRO A 45 27.82 -12.77 40.12
N ALA A 46 27.53 -13.20 38.89
CA ALA A 46 28.54 -13.90 38.08
C ALA A 46 28.37 -13.58 36.60
N ALA A 47 29.27 -12.73 36.11
CA ALA A 47 29.58 -12.56 34.71
C ALA A 47 30.35 -13.78 34.18
N LEU A 48 30.16 -14.13 32.90
CA LEU A 48 31.15 -14.75 32.00
C LEU A 48 30.56 -14.73 30.57
N VAL A 49 30.83 -13.64 29.84
CA VAL A 49 31.72 -13.56 28.65
C VAL A 49 31.17 -14.27 27.39
N PRO A 50 31.03 -13.55 26.26
CA PRO A 50 30.67 -14.09 24.94
C PRO A 50 31.91 -14.58 24.18
N PRO A 51 31.81 -15.54 23.24
CA PRO A 51 32.84 -15.71 22.23
C PRO A 51 32.64 -14.65 21.14
N SER A 52 33.59 -13.74 21.07
CA SER A 52 33.92 -13.00 19.86
C SER A 52 34.47 -13.98 18.82
N GLU A 53 33.84 -14.11 17.66
CA GLU A 53 34.55 -14.50 16.44
C GLU A 53 34.56 -13.33 15.48
N ARG A 54 35.69 -12.62 15.53
CA ARG A 54 36.20 -11.79 14.46
C ARG A 54 36.59 -12.72 13.31
N MET A 55 36.08 -12.48 12.11
CA MET A 55 36.89 -12.67 10.90
C MET A 55 36.34 -11.84 9.74
N SER A 56 37.04 -10.75 9.46
CA SER A 56 37.13 -10.07 8.18
C SER A 56 38.51 -9.42 8.16
N PRO A 57 39.18 -9.18 7.02
CA PRO A 57 39.03 -9.72 5.67
C PRO A 57 40.38 -10.29 5.16
N PRO A 58 40.53 -10.57 3.85
CA PRO A 58 41.59 -9.83 3.19
C PRO A 58 41.08 -9.00 2.01
N VAL A 59 41.56 -7.77 2.03
CA VAL A 59 41.69 -6.83 0.93
C VAL A 59 42.38 -7.52 -0.25
N GLN A 60 41.82 -7.41 -1.45
CA GLN A 60 42.62 -7.29 -2.66
C GLN A 60 42.27 -6.00 -3.38
N THR A 61 43.35 -5.25 -3.59
CA THR A 61 43.46 -3.90 -4.11
C THR A 61 43.51 -3.93 -5.64
N THR A 62 42.97 -2.88 -6.27
CA THR A 62 43.40 -2.29 -7.56
C THR A 62 43.33 -3.14 -8.84
N ALA A 63 42.47 -2.74 -9.78
CA ALA A 63 42.89 -1.94 -10.94
C ALA A 63 41.71 -1.62 -11.89
N LEU A 64 41.43 -0.32 -12.04
CA LEU A 64 40.95 0.36 -13.26
C LEU A 64 42.09 1.32 -13.66
N PRO A 65 42.12 1.98 -14.84
CA PRO A 65 41.49 1.78 -16.19
C PRO A 65 42.62 1.94 -17.27
N PRO A 66 42.52 2.54 -18.50
CA PRO A 66 41.41 2.94 -19.40
C PRO A 66 41.65 2.57 -20.91
N GLU A 67 40.87 3.19 -21.81
CA GLU A 67 40.97 3.27 -23.30
C GLU A 67 40.24 2.18 -24.11
N ALA A 68 39.55 2.45 -25.21
CA ALA A 68 39.77 3.51 -26.19
C ALA A 68 38.48 4.07 -26.82
N SER A 69 38.57 5.37 -27.08
CA SER A 69 37.77 6.23 -27.94
C SER A 69 37.87 5.81 -29.41
N ALA A 70 36.79 5.96 -30.20
CA ALA A 70 36.85 6.42 -31.60
C ALA A 70 35.44 6.55 -32.22
N LEU A 71 34.90 7.76 -32.18
CA LEU A 71 34.01 8.31 -33.20
C LEU A 71 34.83 8.61 -34.47
N PRO A 72 34.33 8.35 -35.69
CA PRO A 72 34.85 9.03 -36.87
C PRO A 72 34.15 10.39 -37.09
N PRO A 73 34.88 11.40 -37.60
CA PRO A 73 34.48 12.80 -37.61
C PRO A 73 33.67 13.22 -38.85
N ALA A 74 32.89 14.28 -38.63
CA ALA A 74 32.36 15.15 -39.66
C ALA A 74 33.46 16.08 -40.20
N THR A 75 33.59 16.13 -41.52
CA THR A 75 34.34 17.13 -42.32
C THR A 75 33.92 16.89 -43.76
N ALA A 76 33.70 17.83 -44.66
CA ALA A 76 33.48 19.26 -44.64
C ALA A 76 32.88 19.60 -46.02
N VAL A 77 32.09 20.67 -46.07
CA VAL A 77 31.57 21.32 -47.28
C VAL A 77 32.73 21.97 -48.06
N PRO A 78 32.63 22.11 -49.39
CA PRO A 78 33.07 23.36 -50.02
C PRO A 78 31.91 24.07 -50.71
N ALA A 79 31.82 25.36 -50.38
CA ALA A 79 30.96 26.35 -50.98
C ALA A 79 31.43 26.68 -52.41
N GLU A 80 30.48 26.89 -53.32
CA GLU A 80 30.73 27.62 -54.55
C GLU A 80 29.65 28.71 -54.69
N ALA A 81 30.11 29.96 -54.64
CA ALA A 81 29.39 31.18 -55.02
C ALA A 81 29.35 31.26 -56.57
N ALA A 82 28.43 31.89 -57.29
CA ALA A 82 27.81 33.22 -57.17
C ALA A 82 26.71 33.38 -58.29
N PRO A 83 26.21 34.57 -58.68
CA PRO A 83 24.91 35.12 -58.25
C PRO A 83 23.97 35.51 -59.45
N PRO A 84 23.08 36.53 -59.38
CA PRO A 84 21.61 36.43 -59.44
C PRO A 84 21.00 36.87 -60.80
N PRO A 85 19.65 37.00 -60.88
CA PRO A 85 19.17 38.36 -61.12
C PRO A 85 17.98 38.79 -60.25
N ALA A 86 17.96 40.11 -60.05
CA ALA A 86 16.93 40.87 -59.37
C ALA A 86 15.55 40.77 -60.03
N ARG A 87 14.50 40.71 -59.21
CA ARG A 87 13.24 41.41 -59.46
C ARG A 87 12.64 41.91 -58.16
N ALA A 88 12.51 43.24 -58.10
CA ALA A 88 11.64 43.92 -57.18
C ALA A 88 10.18 43.51 -57.42
N SER A 89 9.42 43.30 -56.35
CA SER A 89 8.00 43.65 -56.32
C SER A 89 7.52 43.68 -54.87
N ALA A 90 7.12 44.89 -54.48
CA ALA A 90 6.03 45.23 -53.56
C ALA A 90 5.94 44.49 -52.21
N LEU A 91 6.20 45.27 -51.15
CA LEU A 91 5.65 45.06 -49.80
C LEU A 91 4.12 44.82 -49.86
N PRO A 92 3.60 44.01 -48.94
CA PRO A 92 2.48 44.41 -48.11
C PRO A 92 2.95 44.55 -46.65
N PRO A 93 2.23 45.33 -45.83
CA PRO A 93 2.69 45.69 -44.49
C PRO A 93 2.77 44.44 -43.62
N GLU A 94 3.85 44.29 -42.86
CA GLU A 94 3.87 43.44 -41.68
C GLU A 94 2.82 43.98 -40.69
N ALA A 95 1.57 43.55 -40.87
CA ALA A 95 0.63 43.51 -39.78
C ALA A 95 1.20 42.49 -38.79
N THR A 96 1.79 43.00 -37.71
CA THR A 96 2.10 42.25 -36.49
C THR A 96 0.78 41.67 -35.94
N ALA A 97 0.32 40.56 -36.50
CA ALA A 97 -0.77 39.80 -35.94
C ALA A 97 -0.22 39.06 -34.71
N LEU A 98 -0.28 39.75 -33.57
CA LEU A 98 -0.19 39.11 -32.26
C LEU A 98 -1.11 37.88 -32.28
N PRO A 99 -0.61 36.66 -31.99
CA PRO A 99 -1.46 35.49 -32.00
C PRO A 99 -2.55 35.67 -30.92
N PRO A 100 -3.83 35.40 -31.23
CA PRO A 100 -4.89 35.41 -30.22
C PRO A 100 -4.74 34.17 -29.34
N GLU A 101 -3.80 34.20 -28.40
CA GLU A 101 -3.61 33.13 -27.40
C GLU A 101 -4.66 33.18 -26.29
N ALA A 102 -5.24 34.35 -26.02
CA ALA A 102 -6.23 34.55 -24.96
C ALA A 102 -7.53 33.71 -25.12
N PRO A 103 -8.20 33.65 -26.29
CA PRO A 103 -9.46 32.91 -26.41
C PRO A 103 -9.28 31.39 -26.37
N ARG A 104 -8.13 30.86 -26.83
CA ARG A 104 -7.87 29.41 -26.80
C ARG A 104 -7.56 28.91 -25.40
N ALA A 105 -6.75 29.65 -24.63
CA ALA A 105 -6.45 29.30 -23.25
C ALA A 105 -7.70 29.38 -22.34
N ALA A 106 -8.60 30.34 -22.57
CA ALA A 106 -9.85 30.48 -21.83
C ALA A 106 -10.84 29.35 -22.11
N ALA A 107 -10.94 28.85 -23.36
CA ALA A 107 -11.80 27.74 -23.73
C ALA A 107 -11.24 26.35 -23.34
N GLN A 108 -9.92 26.22 -23.24
CA GLN A 108 -9.25 24.97 -22.85
C GLN A 108 -9.40 24.62 -21.36
N ARG A 109 -9.43 25.62 -20.46
CA ARG A 109 -9.57 25.38 -19.01
C ARG A 109 -10.87 24.66 -18.62
N PRO A 110 -12.07 25.05 -19.11
CA PRO A 110 -13.30 24.33 -18.83
C PRO A 110 -13.29 22.89 -19.35
N GLN A 111 -12.74 22.68 -20.55
CA GLN A 111 -12.66 21.34 -21.16
C GLN A 111 -11.69 20.42 -20.41
N GLN A 112 -10.54 20.94 -19.97
CA GLN A 112 -9.60 20.21 -19.14
C GLN A 112 -10.21 19.87 -17.77
N GLY A 113 -10.95 20.81 -17.16
CA GLY A 113 -11.65 20.56 -15.90
C GLY A 113 -12.71 19.47 -16.03
N ALA A 114 -13.51 19.50 -17.10
CA ALA A 114 -14.51 18.47 -17.38
C ALA A 114 -13.86 17.08 -17.58
N ARG A 115 -12.78 17.01 -18.38
CA ARG A 115 -12.04 15.76 -18.61
C ARG A 115 -11.43 15.22 -17.32
N MET A 116 -10.83 16.08 -16.49
CA MET A 116 -10.26 15.66 -15.20
C MET A 116 -11.34 15.13 -14.26
N SER A 117 -12.50 15.79 -14.18
CA SER A 117 -13.63 15.33 -13.36
C SER A 117 -14.13 13.95 -13.80
N GLU A 118 -14.21 13.71 -15.11
CA GLU A 118 -14.58 12.41 -15.67
C GLU A 118 -13.56 11.32 -15.33
N ILE A 119 -12.25 11.62 -15.48
CA ILE A 119 -11.16 10.70 -15.11
C ILE A 119 -11.22 10.37 -13.62
N VAL A 120 -11.42 11.37 -12.75
CA VAL A 120 -11.54 11.15 -11.30
C VAL A 120 -12.76 10.31 -10.99
N THR A 121 -13.92 10.59 -11.59
CA THR A 121 -15.16 9.84 -11.35
C THR A 121 -15.04 8.39 -11.79
N ARG A 122 -14.48 8.12 -12.98
CA ARG A 122 -14.15 6.77 -13.43
C ARG A 122 -13.13 6.11 -12.50
N GLY A 123 -12.08 6.84 -12.16
CA GLY A 123 -11.02 6.38 -11.27
C GLY A 123 -11.52 5.93 -9.91
N LEU A 124 -12.46 6.68 -9.33
CA LEU A 124 -13.12 6.32 -8.07
C LEU A 124 -13.97 5.03 -8.21
N ARG A 125 -14.70 4.85 -9.33
CA ARG A 125 -15.46 3.62 -9.58
C ARG A 125 -14.53 2.42 -9.76
N THR A 126 -13.46 2.58 -10.55
CA THR A 126 -12.42 1.55 -10.73
C THR A 126 -11.78 1.23 -9.39
N GLY A 127 -11.37 2.24 -8.62
CA GLY A 127 -10.79 2.06 -7.29
C GLY A 127 -11.70 1.38 -6.29
N ALA A 128 -13.02 1.65 -6.33
CA ALA A 128 -14.00 0.95 -5.50
C ALA A 128 -14.09 -0.54 -5.87
N ALA A 129 -14.12 -0.85 -7.16
CA ALA A 129 -14.11 -2.25 -7.65
C ALA A 129 -12.82 -2.99 -7.25
N LEU A 130 -11.67 -2.33 -7.39
CA LEU A 130 -10.38 -2.85 -6.92
C LEU A 130 -10.42 -3.11 -5.41
N THR A 131 -10.91 -2.15 -4.64
CA THR A 131 -11.03 -2.25 -3.17
C THR A 131 -11.85 -3.46 -2.78
N ALA A 132 -13.05 -3.63 -3.36
CA ALA A 132 -13.91 -4.76 -3.07
C ALA A 132 -13.24 -6.10 -3.42
N ALA A 133 -12.68 -6.21 -4.63
CA ALA A 133 -12.05 -7.45 -5.11
C ALA A 133 -10.82 -7.83 -4.26
N THR A 134 -9.94 -6.87 -3.99
CA THR A 134 -8.73 -7.09 -3.19
C THR A 134 -9.08 -7.38 -1.73
N MET A 135 -10.00 -6.62 -1.13
CA MET A 135 -10.46 -6.86 0.25
C MET A 135 -11.08 -8.25 0.41
N CYS A 136 -12.01 -8.65 -0.46
CA CYS A 136 -12.61 -9.99 -0.44
C CYS A 136 -11.54 -11.09 -0.53
N THR A 137 -10.58 -10.92 -1.44
CA THR A 137 -9.49 -11.87 -1.63
C THR A 137 -8.59 -11.98 -0.38
N MET A 138 -8.25 -10.84 0.22
CA MET A 138 -7.44 -10.79 1.42
C MET A 138 -8.17 -11.39 2.63
N MET A 139 -9.46 -11.10 2.78
CA MET A 139 -10.31 -11.68 3.84
C MET A 139 -10.42 -13.19 3.66
N ALA A 140 -10.68 -13.68 2.44
CA ALA A 140 -10.73 -15.11 2.16
C ALA A 140 -9.40 -15.80 2.47
N ALA A 141 -8.28 -15.25 2.00
CA ALA A 141 -6.94 -15.80 2.27
C ALA A 141 -6.61 -15.81 3.76
N SER A 142 -6.98 -14.75 4.50
CA SER A 142 -6.77 -14.66 5.94
C SER A 142 -7.61 -15.66 6.71
N THR A 143 -8.86 -15.86 6.31
CA THR A 143 -9.73 -16.90 6.90
C THR A 143 -9.11 -18.29 6.73
N LEU A 144 -8.60 -18.61 5.54
CA LEU A 144 -7.96 -19.90 5.27
C LEU A 144 -6.64 -20.08 6.07
N LYS A 145 -5.86 -19.00 6.26
CA LYS A 145 -4.55 -19.06 6.92
C LYS A 145 -4.62 -18.96 8.45
N ARG A 146 -5.54 -18.16 8.98
CA ARG A 146 -5.60 -17.74 10.40
C ARG A 146 -6.95 -17.98 11.06
N GLY A 147 -7.95 -18.47 10.32
CA GLY A 147 -9.30 -18.66 10.84
C GLY A 147 -10.07 -17.35 11.07
N SER A 148 -9.58 -16.22 10.55
CA SER A 148 -10.27 -14.93 10.66
C SER A 148 -10.11 -14.06 9.42
N PRO A 149 -11.21 -13.47 8.90
CA PRO A 149 -11.14 -12.57 7.76
C PRO A 149 -10.48 -11.23 8.10
N TRP A 150 -10.47 -10.84 9.38
CA TRP A 150 -10.02 -9.52 9.84
C TRP A 150 -8.51 -9.41 10.02
N ALA A 151 -7.79 -10.55 10.06
CA ALA A 151 -6.36 -10.59 10.36
C ALA A 151 -5.52 -9.76 9.37
N SER A 152 -5.87 -9.76 8.08
CA SER A 152 -5.18 -8.94 7.08
C SER A 152 -5.47 -7.44 7.23
N MET A 153 -6.69 -7.05 7.56
CA MET A 153 -7.05 -5.64 7.79
C MET A 153 -6.29 -5.09 9.00
N ASN A 154 -6.24 -5.85 10.09
CA ASN A 154 -5.49 -5.44 11.27
C ASN A 154 -3.98 -5.37 11.00
N ALA A 155 -3.45 -6.31 10.21
CA ALA A 155 -2.05 -6.24 9.78
C ALA A 155 -1.78 -4.98 8.93
N MET A 156 -2.72 -4.60 8.05
CA MET A 156 -2.61 -3.37 7.26
C MET A 156 -2.56 -2.12 8.13
N ALA A 157 -3.36 -2.05 9.20
CA ALA A 157 -3.34 -0.93 10.13
C ALA A 157 -1.98 -0.79 10.83
N THR A 158 -1.34 -1.91 11.18
CA THR A 158 0.02 -1.85 11.75
C THR A 158 1.06 -1.31 10.77
N ALA A 159 0.82 -1.43 9.45
CA ALA A 159 1.70 -0.86 8.44
C ALA A 159 1.71 0.68 8.45
N VAL A 160 0.65 1.32 8.95
CA VAL A 160 0.58 2.78 9.10
C VAL A 160 0.82 3.25 10.54
N GLY A 161 1.42 2.38 11.37
CA GLY A 161 1.74 2.69 12.76
C GLY A 161 0.55 2.65 13.72
N LEU A 162 -0.60 2.12 13.29
CA LEU A 162 -1.79 1.97 14.13
C LEU A 162 -1.88 0.53 14.67
N GLY A 163 -1.71 0.39 15.99
CA GLY A 163 -1.79 -0.89 16.71
C GLY A 163 -0.48 -1.32 17.37
N GLY A 164 -0.56 -2.36 18.21
CA GLY A 164 0.62 -2.93 18.88
C GLY A 164 1.53 -3.70 17.91
N ARG A 165 2.72 -4.12 18.37
CA ARG A 165 3.70 -4.89 17.57
C ARG A 165 3.15 -6.20 16.97
N ARG A 166 1.99 -6.68 17.46
CA ARG A 166 1.26 -7.83 16.93
C ARG A 166 -0.18 -7.43 16.63
N ALA A 167 -0.57 -7.54 15.36
CA ALA A 167 -1.95 -7.38 14.93
C ALA A 167 -2.82 -8.53 15.48
N SER A 168 -3.94 -8.17 16.12
CA SER A 168 -4.99 -9.12 16.52
C SER A 168 -5.54 -9.84 15.30
N ASP A 169 -5.89 -11.12 15.45
CA ASP A 169 -6.60 -11.84 14.40
C ASP A 169 -8.10 -11.53 14.39
N ARG A 170 -8.67 -11.04 15.49
CA ARG A 170 -10.11 -10.73 15.61
C ARG A 170 -10.42 -9.31 15.18
N PHE A 171 -11.68 -9.04 14.86
CA PHE A 171 -12.15 -7.67 14.63
C PHE A 171 -11.81 -6.78 15.83
N ASP A 172 -11.24 -5.62 15.56
CA ASP A 172 -10.88 -4.60 16.53
C ASP A 172 -11.51 -3.28 16.07
N PRO A 173 -12.40 -2.67 16.86
CA PRO A 173 -13.15 -1.49 16.43
C PRO A 173 -12.28 -0.25 16.21
N VAL A 174 -11.02 -0.24 16.67
CA VAL A 174 -10.07 0.86 16.45
C VAL A 174 -9.14 0.52 15.29
N VAL A 175 -8.60 -0.71 15.27
CA VAL A 175 -7.55 -1.09 14.33
C VAL A 175 -8.12 -1.53 12.97
N THR A 176 -9.21 -2.29 12.96
CA THR A 176 -9.79 -2.82 11.71
C THR A 176 -10.26 -1.72 10.76
N PRO A 177 -11.01 -0.68 11.20
CA PRO A 177 -11.43 0.41 10.32
C PRO A 177 -10.25 1.18 9.72
N ALA A 178 -9.17 1.37 10.48
CA ALA A 178 -7.96 2.01 9.97
C ALA A 178 -7.32 1.20 8.84
N GLY A 179 -7.20 -0.11 9.00
CA GLY A 179 -6.68 -1.00 7.95
C GLY A 179 -7.54 -1.00 6.69
N ILE A 180 -8.86 -0.99 6.86
CA ILE A 180 -9.82 -0.84 5.75
C ILE A 180 -9.63 0.50 5.05
N ALA A 181 -9.51 1.60 5.80
CA ALA A 181 -9.33 2.94 5.23
C ALA A 181 -8.01 3.05 4.45
N VAL A 182 -6.93 2.45 4.95
CA VAL A 182 -5.63 2.40 4.24
C VAL A 182 -5.76 1.65 2.92
N LEU A 183 -6.37 0.45 2.93
CA LEU A 183 -6.58 -0.34 1.72
C LEU A 183 -7.46 0.43 0.71
N ALA A 184 -8.60 0.94 1.16
CA ALA A 184 -9.55 1.64 0.31
C ALA A 184 -8.95 2.93 -0.25
N GLY A 185 -8.29 3.74 0.59
CA GLY A 185 -7.64 4.97 0.15
C GLY A 185 -6.54 4.71 -0.87
N GLY A 186 -5.69 3.70 -0.64
CA GLY A 186 -4.64 3.29 -1.57
C GLY A 186 -5.20 2.84 -2.93
N LEU A 187 -6.24 2.00 -2.93
CA LEU A 187 -6.83 1.47 -4.16
C LEU A 187 -7.72 2.48 -4.89
N LEU A 188 -8.32 3.45 -4.19
CA LEU A 188 -8.98 4.60 -4.82
C LEU A 188 -7.97 5.49 -5.54
N ALA A 189 -6.86 5.82 -4.88
CA ALA A 189 -5.77 6.57 -5.51
C ALA A 189 -5.18 5.80 -6.71
N TRP A 190 -4.99 4.48 -6.57
CA TRP A 190 -4.54 3.61 -7.66
C TRP A 190 -5.53 3.62 -8.84
N GLY A 191 -6.83 3.50 -8.58
CA GLY A 191 -7.86 3.55 -9.61
C GLY A 191 -7.85 4.86 -10.41
N ILE A 192 -7.68 6.01 -9.74
CA ILE A 192 -7.51 7.31 -10.41
C ILE A 192 -6.23 7.34 -11.25
N GLY A 193 -5.11 6.87 -10.70
CA GLY A 193 -3.85 6.77 -11.43
C GLY A 193 -3.95 5.88 -12.67
N TYR A 194 -4.64 4.75 -12.54
CA TYR A 194 -4.90 3.80 -13.62
C TYR A 194 -5.71 4.42 -14.76
N GLU A 195 -6.85 5.06 -14.46
CA GLU A 195 -7.67 5.73 -15.48
C GLU A 195 -6.93 6.88 -16.15
N LYS A 196 -6.16 7.66 -15.38
CA LYS A 196 -5.29 8.71 -15.93
C LYS A 196 -4.24 8.15 -16.88
N ALA A 197 -3.65 6.99 -16.58
CA ALA A 197 -2.68 6.33 -17.45
C ALA A 197 -3.32 5.78 -18.73
N LEU A 198 -4.54 5.23 -18.64
CA LEU A 198 -5.31 4.81 -19.82
C LEU A 198 -5.63 5.99 -20.73
N ASP A 199 -6.13 7.09 -20.15
CA ASP A 199 -6.46 8.31 -20.88
C ASP A 199 -5.22 8.93 -21.56
N ALA A 200 -4.08 8.98 -20.86
CA ALA A 200 -2.82 9.49 -21.41
C ALA A 200 -2.27 8.63 -22.56
N THR A 201 -2.54 7.32 -22.54
CA THR A 201 -2.07 6.39 -23.58
C THR A 201 -3.09 6.14 -24.68
N GLY A 202 -4.29 6.72 -24.58
CA GLY A 202 -5.42 6.43 -25.47
C GLY A 202 -5.87 4.97 -25.46
N LYS A 203 -5.45 4.19 -24.44
CA LYS A 203 -5.78 2.77 -24.32
C LYS A 203 -7.08 2.59 -23.55
N ARG A 204 -7.68 1.42 -23.76
CA ARG A 204 -8.87 1.01 -23.03
C ARG A 204 -8.52 -0.04 -21.97
N SER A 205 -9.37 -0.15 -20.95
CA SER A 205 -9.34 -1.28 -20.01
C SER A 205 -9.47 -2.60 -20.76
N GLY A 206 -8.66 -3.58 -20.35
CA GLY A 206 -8.59 -4.92 -20.93
C GLY A 206 -7.54 -5.81 -20.24
N PRO A 207 -7.36 -7.06 -20.69
CA PRO A 207 -6.50 -8.03 -20.01
C PRO A 207 -5.05 -7.57 -19.86
N LEU A 208 -4.48 -6.98 -20.91
CA LEU A 208 -3.10 -6.50 -20.90
C LEU A 208 -2.90 -5.35 -19.90
N THR A 209 -3.79 -4.36 -19.89
CA THR A 209 -3.70 -3.21 -18.97
C THR A 209 -3.99 -3.64 -17.53
N GLY A 210 -4.86 -4.63 -17.33
CA GLY A 210 -5.06 -5.27 -16.03
C GLY A 210 -3.82 -6.02 -15.54
N ALA A 211 -3.16 -6.80 -16.40
CA ALA A 211 -1.90 -7.47 -16.05
C ALA A 211 -0.79 -6.48 -15.71
N LEU A 212 -0.67 -5.39 -16.47
CA LEU A 212 0.26 -4.30 -16.17
C LEU A 212 -0.08 -3.58 -14.86
N SER A 213 -1.37 -3.38 -14.56
CA SER A 213 -1.83 -2.83 -13.28
C SER A 213 -1.44 -3.75 -12.11
N ALA A 214 -1.64 -5.07 -12.24
CA ALA A 214 -1.23 -6.05 -11.24
C ALA A 214 0.29 -6.04 -11.00
N LEU A 215 1.07 -6.03 -12.08
CA LEU A 215 2.54 -5.94 -12.00
C LEU A 215 2.98 -4.62 -11.37
N GLY A 216 2.34 -3.51 -11.76
CA GLY A 216 2.59 -2.20 -11.18
C GLY A 216 2.30 -2.16 -9.68
N GLY A 217 1.19 -2.75 -9.23
CA GLY A 217 0.85 -2.85 -7.82
C GLY A 217 1.85 -3.72 -7.04
N LEU A 218 2.29 -4.84 -7.62
CA LEU A 218 3.34 -5.69 -7.03
C LEU A 218 4.65 -4.92 -6.86
N LEU A 219 5.10 -4.22 -7.91
CA LEU A 219 6.32 -3.44 -7.87
C LEU A 219 6.21 -2.25 -6.90
N PHE A 220 5.05 -1.58 -6.85
CA PHE A 220 4.79 -0.49 -5.91
C PHE A 220 4.95 -0.98 -4.47
N ASP A 221 4.34 -2.11 -4.13
CA ASP A 221 4.44 -2.69 -2.79
C ASP A 221 5.89 -3.07 -2.44
N GLU A 222 6.64 -3.68 -3.36
CA GLU A 222 8.05 -4.08 -3.12
C GLU A 222 9.03 -2.90 -3.07
N LEU A 223 8.77 -1.81 -3.81
CA LEU A 223 9.67 -0.65 -3.89
C LEU A 223 9.41 0.39 -2.80
N ILE A 224 8.16 0.56 -2.37
CA ILE A 224 7.76 1.67 -1.50
C ILE A 224 7.52 1.21 -0.06
N LEU A 225 7.01 0.00 0.14
CA LEU A 225 6.73 -0.49 1.49
C LEU A 225 7.95 -1.23 2.04
N PRO A 226 8.57 -0.75 3.13
CA PRO A 226 9.70 -1.46 3.74
C PRO A 226 9.27 -2.87 4.19
N ASP A 227 10.18 -3.83 4.03
CA ASP A 227 9.98 -5.26 4.36
C ASP A 227 9.40 -5.49 5.76
N ARG A 228 9.76 -4.64 6.73
CA ARG A 228 9.28 -4.72 8.11
C ARG A 228 7.76 -4.54 8.22
N LEU A 229 7.16 -3.70 7.37
CA LEU A 229 5.71 -3.49 7.33
C LEU A 229 5.02 -4.68 6.65
N MET A 230 5.62 -5.19 5.57
CA MET A 230 5.04 -6.26 4.77
C MET A 230 5.19 -7.64 5.40
N LYS A 231 6.17 -7.86 6.28
CA LYS A 231 6.40 -9.18 6.92
C LYS A 231 5.18 -9.68 7.67
N ASN A 232 4.62 -8.86 8.56
CA ASN A 232 3.44 -9.24 9.34
C ASN A 232 2.24 -9.52 8.43
N PHE A 233 2.06 -8.70 7.40
CA PHE A 233 0.98 -8.83 6.44
C PHE A 233 1.09 -10.12 5.60
N ARG A 234 2.28 -10.40 5.07
CA ARG A 234 2.60 -11.63 4.31
C ARG A 234 2.47 -12.88 5.20
N ASP A 235 2.84 -12.80 6.47
CA ASP A 235 2.69 -13.91 7.42
C ASP A 235 1.21 -14.22 7.73
N LYS A 236 0.34 -13.20 7.72
CA LYS A 236 -1.11 -13.36 7.97
C LYS A 236 -1.87 -13.87 6.75
N MET A 237 -1.48 -13.50 5.54
CA MET A 237 -2.14 -13.97 4.31
C MET A 237 -1.49 -15.20 3.67
N GLY A 238 -0.21 -15.45 3.98
CA GLY A 238 0.63 -16.39 3.25
C GLY A 238 1.03 -15.90 1.85
N VAL A 239 1.96 -16.63 1.23
CA VAL A 239 2.46 -16.34 -0.12
C VAL A 239 1.32 -16.37 -1.14
N LEU A 240 0.47 -17.40 -1.09
CA LEU A 240 -0.66 -17.54 -2.01
C LEU A 240 -1.67 -16.40 -1.86
N GLY A 241 -1.99 -15.99 -0.63
CA GLY A 241 -2.87 -14.84 -0.36
C GLY A 241 -2.27 -13.50 -0.82
N THR A 242 -0.94 -13.40 -0.76
CA THR A 242 -0.24 -12.21 -1.27
C THR A 242 -0.27 -12.15 -2.79
N LEU A 243 -0.09 -13.28 -3.48
CA LEU A 243 -0.20 -13.32 -4.94
C LEU A 243 -1.64 -13.13 -5.43
N SER A 244 -2.61 -13.75 -4.76
CA SER A 244 -4.02 -13.69 -5.17
C SER A 244 -4.57 -12.26 -5.13
N LYS A 245 -4.11 -11.42 -4.20
CA LYS A 245 -4.53 -10.01 -4.13
C LYS A 245 -4.18 -9.23 -5.41
N TYR A 246 -3.02 -9.51 -6.03
CA TYR A 246 -2.60 -8.87 -7.26
C TYR A 246 -3.32 -9.43 -8.49
N VAL A 247 -3.63 -10.73 -8.47
CA VAL A 247 -4.50 -11.33 -9.50
C VAL A 247 -5.88 -10.67 -9.46
N ALA A 248 -6.47 -10.54 -8.27
CA ALA A 248 -7.74 -9.85 -8.08
C ALA A 248 -7.67 -8.38 -8.55
N LEU A 249 -6.60 -7.66 -8.20
CA LEU A 249 -6.33 -6.31 -8.67
C LEU A 249 -6.30 -6.23 -10.21
N GLY A 250 -5.59 -7.14 -10.87
CA GLY A 250 -5.48 -7.17 -12.33
C GLY A 250 -6.79 -7.50 -13.03
N VAL A 251 -7.53 -8.49 -12.51
CA VAL A 251 -8.85 -8.87 -13.05
C VAL A 251 -9.85 -7.72 -12.88
N ALA A 252 -9.91 -7.11 -11.70
CA ALA A 252 -10.79 -5.97 -11.45
C ALA A 252 -10.41 -4.74 -12.30
N SER A 253 -9.11 -4.51 -12.53
CA SER A 253 -8.65 -3.44 -13.43
C SER A 253 -9.06 -3.73 -14.88
N ALA A 254 -8.92 -4.97 -15.34
CA ALA A 254 -9.32 -5.38 -16.68
C ALA A 254 -10.84 -5.28 -16.90
N ALA A 255 -11.62 -5.56 -15.86
CA ALA A 255 -13.08 -5.52 -15.87
C ALA A 255 -13.67 -4.13 -15.55
N ALA A 256 -12.83 -3.12 -15.33
CA ALA A 256 -13.28 -1.79 -14.93
C ALA A 256 -14.30 -1.21 -15.93
N PRO A 257 -15.48 -0.77 -15.44
CA PRO A 257 -16.55 -0.27 -16.29
C PRO A 257 -16.11 1.04 -16.97
N ARG A 258 -16.44 1.18 -18.26
CA ARG A 258 -16.22 2.40 -19.03
C ARG A 258 -17.32 3.42 -18.81
#